data_AF-B0CQZ3-F1
#
_entry.id   AF-B0CQZ3-F1
#
_cell.length_a   1.000
_cell.length_b   1.000
_cell.length_c   1.000
_cell.angle_alpha   90.00
_cell.angle_beta   90.00
_cell.angle_gamma   90.00
#
_symmetry.space_group_name_H-M   'P 1'
#
loop_
_entity.id
_entity.type
_entity.pdbx_description
1 polymer ?
#
loop_
_entity_poly.entity_id
_entity_poly.type
_entity_poly.pdbx_seq_one_letter_code
_entity_poly.pdbx_strand_id
1 'polypeptide(L)'
;MDSNILYTQEGVVVISYTTLVSSPLSLKDSIEHAFGSGSRSLGIIIVRDLPPVYITYRERLLKLAYHFANLDESTRDKHVHAESRYR
;
A
#
# COMPACT_ATOMS: atom_id res chain seq x y z
N MET A 1 -2.14 25.54 13.08
CA MET A 1 -1.72 24.69 14.22
C MET A 1 -1.02 23.50 13.60
N ASP A 2 0.21 23.28 14.02
CA ASP A 2 1.22 22.58 13.24
C ASP A 2 0.88 21.10 13.05
N SER A 3 0.39 20.77 11.87
CA SER A 3 0.38 19.40 11.38
C SER A 3 1.84 19.00 11.17
N ASN A 4 2.43 18.36 12.19
CA ASN A 4 3.74 17.73 12.08
C ASN A 4 3.61 16.50 11.19
N ILE A 5 3.53 16.73 9.88
CA ILE A 5 3.42 15.69 8.86
C ILE A 5 4.76 14.97 8.80
N LEU A 6 4.71 13.65 8.98
CA LEU A 6 5.87 12.78 8.84
C LEU A 6 6.11 12.44 7.38
N TYR A 7 7.37 12.47 6.98
CA TYR A 7 7.80 12.12 5.63
C TYR A 7 8.92 11.08 5.69
N THR A 8 9.07 10.28 4.62
CA THR A 8 10.30 9.54 4.37
C THR A 8 11.40 10.46 3.83
N GLN A 9 12.62 9.93 3.66
CA GLN A 9 13.73 10.68 3.05
C GLN A 9 13.43 11.09 1.60
N GLU A 10 12.60 10.31 0.91
CA GLU A 10 12.13 10.55 -0.46
C GLU A 10 10.94 11.52 -0.52
N GLY A 11 10.46 12.03 0.63
CA GLY A 11 9.35 12.97 0.70
C GLY A 11 7.96 12.33 0.66
N VAL A 12 7.84 11.01 0.83
CA VAL A 12 6.53 10.34 0.90
C VAL A 12 5.89 10.56 2.27
N VAL A 13 4.62 10.96 2.29
CA VAL A 13 3.86 11.13 3.53
C VAL A 13 3.67 9.79 4.25
N VAL A 14 3.96 9.77 5.55
CA VAL A 14 3.81 8.60 6.42
C VAL A 14 2.67 8.81 7.41
N ILE A 15 1.73 7.87 7.49
CA ILE A 15 0.61 7.89 8.43
C ILE A 15 0.56 6.62 9.29
N SER A 16 0.00 6.73 10.49
CA SER A 16 -0.27 5.59 11.38
C SER A 16 -1.54 4.86 10.97
N TYR A 17 -1.49 3.53 10.91
CA TYR A 17 -2.68 2.69 10.77
C TYR A 17 -3.64 2.89 11.94
N THR A 18 -3.11 2.97 13.16
CA THR A 18 -3.93 3.16 14.37
C THR A 18 -4.70 4.48 14.31
N THR A 19 -4.05 5.58 13.92
CA THR A 19 -4.71 6.87 13.71
C THR A 19 -5.71 6.82 12.55
N LEU A 20 -5.38 6.15 11.45
CA LEU A 20 -6.28 6.00 10.30
C LEU A 20 -7.60 5.33 10.68
N VAL A 21 -7.57 4.32 11.56
CA VAL A 21 -8.77 3.64 12.03
C VAL A 21 -9.51 4.42 13.11
N SER A 22 -8.79 4.98 14.09
CA SER A 22 -9.40 5.59 15.29
C SER A 22 -9.79 7.06 15.12
N SER A 23 -9.08 7.82 14.28
CA SER A 23 -9.31 9.26 14.06
C SER A 23 -8.90 9.68 12.65
N PRO A 24 -9.56 9.15 11.59
CA PRO A 24 -9.18 9.41 10.20
C PRO A 24 -9.18 10.90 9.82
N LEU A 25 -10.12 11.69 10.37
CA LEU A 25 -10.23 13.11 10.08
C LEU A 25 -9.02 13.93 10.59
N SER A 26 -8.30 13.42 11.59
CA SER A 26 -7.06 14.06 12.06
C SER A 26 -5.92 14.00 11.03
N LEU A 27 -6.03 13.11 10.03
CA LEU A 27 -5.03 12.94 8.97
C LEU A 27 -5.31 13.80 7.73
N LYS A 28 -6.33 14.66 7.75
CA LYS A 28 -6.74 15.46 6.57
C LYS A 28 -5.56 16.18 5.92
N ASP A 29 -4.78 16.92 6.71
CA ASP A 29 -3.63 17.68 6.18
C ASP A 29 -2.56 16.76 5.57
N SER A 30 -2.33 15.59 6.18
CA SER A 30 -1.37 14.60 5.66
C SER A 30 -1.85 14.03 4.31
N ILE A 31 -3.14 13.71 4.20
CA ILE A 31 -3.74 13.19 2.97
C ILE A 31 -3.72 14.26 1.87
N GLU A 32 -4.03 15.52 2.20
CA GLU A 32 -3.96 16.64 1.27
C GLU A 32 -2.53 16.86 0.75
N HIS A 33 -1.51 16.74 1.62
CA HIS A 33 -0.12 16.83 1.17
C HIS A 33 0.28 15.66 0.28
N ALA A 34 -0.23 14.45 0.52
CA ALA A 34 0.09 13.28 -0.28
C ALA A 34 -0.57 13.27 -1.66
N PHE A 35 -1.86 13.64 -1.73
CA PHE A 35 -2.71 13.47 -2.92
C PHE A 35 -3.25 14.77 -3.52
N GLY A 36 -2.95 15.92 -2.93
CA GLY A 36 -3.35 17.22 -3.46
C GLY A 36 -2.57 17.61 -4.71
N SER A 37 -2.77 18.85 -5.15
CA SER A 37 -2.13 19.41 -6.35
C SER A 37 -0.81 20.13 -6.06
N GLY A 38 -0.22 19.92 -4.87
CA GLY A 38 1.01 20.57 -4.47
C GLY A 38 2.21 20.03 -5.23
N SER A 39 3.26 20.84 -5.40
CA SER A 39 4.51 20.41 -6.07
C SER A 39 5.24 19.26 -5.35
N ARG A 40 4.89 18.99 -4.09
CA ARG A 40 5.43 17.89 -3.27
C ARG A 40 4.47 16.70 -3.14
N SER A 41 3.31 16.75 -3.77
CA SER A 41 2.31 15.68 -3.70
C SER A 41 2.71 14.54 -4.65
N LEU A 42 3.06 13.40 -4.08
CA LEU A 42 3.56 12.22 -4.82
C LEU A 42 2.44 11.25 -5.23
N GLY A 43 1.21 11.47 -4.79
CA GLY A 43 0.07 10.59 -5.07
C GLY A 43 0.11 9.25 -4.35
N ILE A 44 0.94 9.12 -3.30
CA ILE A 44 1.09 7.91 -2.48
C ILE A 44 1.28 8.26 -1.01
N ILE A 45 0.95 7.31 -0.15
CA ILE A 45 1.23 7.34 1.30
C ILE A 45 1.87 6.04 1.75
N ILE A 46 2.62 6.10 2.85
CA ILE A 46 3.07 4.91 3.58
C ILE A 46 2.27 4.80 4.87
N VAL A 47 1.60 3.67 5.04
CA VAL A 47 0.93 3.33 6.29
C VAL A 47 1.90 2.52 7.15
N ARG A 48 2.26 3.04 8.32
CA ARG A 48 3.09 2.35 9.32
C ARG A 48 2.24 1.74 10.43
N ASP A 49 2.90 1.06 11.37
CA ASP A 49 2.28 0.47 12.59
C ASP A 49 1.06 -0.43 12.35
N LEU A 50 1.07 -1.15 11.23
CA LEU A 50 0.09 -2.19 10.93
C LEU A 50 0.03 -3.24 12.05
N PRO A 51 -1.13 -3.90 12.26
CA PRO A 51 -1.26 -4.95 13.25
C PRO A 51 -0.22 -6.06 13.05
N PRO A 52 0.39 -6.62 14.13
CA PRO A 52 1.49 -7.59 14.00
C PRO A 52 1.18 -8.80 13.12
N VAL A 53 -0.09 -9.22 13.03
CA VAL A 53 -0.54 -10.33 12.18
C VAL A 53 -0.25 -10.10 10.68
N TYR A 54 -0.15 -8.84 10.23
CA TYR A 54 0.15 -8.51 8.83
C TYR A 54 1.53 -9.00 8.40
N ILE A 55 2.50 -9.12 9.32
CA ILE A 55 3.83 -9.64 9.01
C ILE A 55 3.70 -11.09 8.53
N THR A 56 3.01 -11.92 9.31
CA THR A 56 2.76 -13.33 8.99
C THR A 56 1.98 -13.49 7.69
N TYR A 57 0.95 -12.67 7.49
CA TYR A 57 0.15 -12.70 6.25
C TYR A 57 0.97 -12.29 5.03
N ARG A 58 1.80 -11.24 5.13
CA ARG A 58 2.69 -10.80 4.06
C ARG A 58 3.67 -11.90 3.67
N GLU A 59 4.32 -12.54 4.64
CA GLU A 59 5.26 -13.63 4.37
C GLU A 59 4.58 -14.81 3.66
N ARG A 60 3.42 -15.24 4.17
CA ARG A 60 2.67 -16.34 3.56
C ARG A 60 2.23 -16.00 2.13
N LEU A 61 1.71 -14.79 1.92
CA LEU A 61 1.29 -14.31 0.60
C LEU A 61 2.46 -14.32 -0.39
N LEU A 62 3.62 -13.80 -0.01
CA LEU A 62 4.80 -13.76 -0.89
C LEU A 62 5.31 -15.15 -1.25
N LYS A 63 5.30 -16.10 -0.30
CA LYS A 63 5.64 -17.51 -0.58
C LYS A 63 4.65 -18.15 -1.55
N LEU A 64 3.34 -17.95 -1.34
CA LEU A 64 2.31 -18.46 -2.25
C LEU A 64 2.43 -17.85 -3.65
N ALA A 65 2.67 -16.53 -3.74
CA ALA A 65 2.88 -15.84 -5.01
C ALA A 65 4.10 -16.40 -5.75
N TYR A 66 5.22 -16.65 -5.04
CA TYR A 66 6.40 -17.30 -5.61
C TYR A 66 6.07 -18.71 -6.14
N HIS A 67 5.38 -19.54 -5.36
CA HIS A 67 4.99 -20.87 -5.81
C HIS A 67 4.10 -20.82 -7.04
N PHE A 68 3.08 -19.94 -7.04
CA PHE A 68 2.18 -19.77 -8.17
C PHE A 68 2.90 -19.31 -9.44
N ALA A 69 3.81 -18.33 -9.32
CA ALA A 69 4.58 -17.82 -10.46
C ALA A 69 5.48 -18.90 -11.10
N ASN A 70 5.96 -19.87 -10.31
CA ASN A 70 6.80 -20.97 -10.76
C ASN A 70 6.03 -22.22 -11.23
N LEU A 71 4.69 -22.22 -11.19
CA LEU A 71 3.90 -23.27 -11.84
C LEU A 71 4.11 -23.23 -13.36
N ASP A 72 3.86 -24.36 -14.01
CA ASP A 72 3.85 -24.43 -15.46
C ASP A 72 2.79 -23.49 -16.05
N GLU A 73 3.06 -22.97 -17.24
CA GLU A 73 2.21 -21.98 -17.90
C GLU A 73 0.79 -22.52 -18.12
N SER A 74 0.65 -23.80 -18.47
CA SER A 74 -0.66 -24.44 -18.68
C SER A 74 -1.52 -24.45 -17.41
N THR A 75 -0.91 -24.56 -16.24
CA THR A 75 -1.59 -24.48 -14.94
C THR A 75 -1.90 -23.03 -14.56
N ARG A 76 -0.99 -22.08 -14.81
CA ARG A 76 -1.25 -20.66 -14.52
C ARG A 76 -2.36 -20.09 -15.40
N ASP A 77 -2.39 -20.43 -16.69
CA ASP A 77 -3.36 -19.94 -17.67
C ASP A 77 -4.80 -20.27 -17.30
N LYS A 78 -5.04 -21.38 -16.58
CA LYS A 78 -6.36 -21.75 -16.05
C LYS A 78 -6.92 -20.74 -15.06
N HIS A 79 -6.06 -19.91 -14.46
CA HIS A 79 -6.40 -18.92 -13.44
C HIS A 79 -6.30 -17.49 -13.97
N VAL A 80 -5.98 -17.30 -15.26
CA VAL A 80 -5.98 -15.99 -15.91
C VAL A 80 -7.40 -15.61 -16.29
N HIS A 81 -7.84 -14.42 -15.89
CA HIS A 81 -9.13 -13.91 -16.31
C HIS A 81 -9.12 -13.70 -17.83
N ALA A 82 -10.15 -14.18 -18.54
CA ALA A 82 -10.17 -14.16 -20.00
C ALA A 82 -9.99 -12.73 -20.56
N GLU A 83 -10.55 -11.73 -19.88
CA GLU A 83 -10.49 -10.32 -20.29
C GLU A 83 -9.14 -9.64 -20.01
N SER A 84 -8.28 -10.23 -19.17
CA SER A 84 -6.95 -9.68 -18.88
C SER A 84 -5.87 -10.24 -19.81
N ARG A 85 -6.22 -11.05 -20.82
CA ARG A 85 -5.30 -11.50 -21.86
C ARG A 85 -5.10 -10.38 -22.88
N TYR A 86 -4.05 -9.59 -22.70
CA TYR A 86 -3.58 -8.68 -23.74
C TYR A 86 -3.05 -9.51 -24.93
N ARG A 87 -3.54 -9.19 -26.13
CA ARG A 87 -3.04 -9.73 -27.40
C ARG A 87 -2.10 -8.73 -28.06
#